data_AF-A0A0N9HSQ0-F1
#
_entry.id   AF-A0A0N9HSQ0-F1
#
_cell.length_a   1.000
_cell.length_b   1.000
_cell.length_c   1.000
_cell.angle_alpha   90.00
_cell.angle_beta   90.00
_cell.angle_gamma   90.00
#
_symmetry.space_group_name_H-M   'P 1'
#
loop_
_entity.id
_entity.type
_entity.pdbx_description
1 polymer ?
#
loop_
_entity_poly.entity_id
_entity_poly.type
_entity_poly.pdbx_seq_one_letter_code
_entity_poly.pdbx_strand_id
1 'polypeptide(L)'
;MLYDDVTVRDRTVLVRLTTTATRPPGRRQTWTAQAGHWHATASTEKAAADALAERLQQFLMHYEAPRLLTFRGHTAVVELAVGDGTLYWKRHIVTPDGRVTLSVFGANGWAEAETEARYTLAQQSTDWQSDASVHEAAAYLDRVPRDDDRFGSAELYRYAAWQRAARAAIDNGRTDWHEWAGAHHQKFTIAPPTE
;
A
#
# COMPACT_ATOMS: atom_id res chain seq x y z
N MET A 1 33.90 21.24 -3.72
CA MET A 1 33.03 20.10 -3.36
C MET A 1 33.35 19.00 -4.32
N LEU A 2 33.93 17.89 -3.85
CA LEU A 2 34.21 16.71 -4.65
C LEU A 2 32.90 15.93 -4.78
N TYR A 3 32.44 15.74 -6.01
CA TYR A 3 31.41 14.75 -6.31
C TYR A 3 32.09 13.39 -6.27
N ASP A 4 31.76 12.56 -5.29
CA ASP A 4 32.11 11.14 -5.33
C ASP A 4 31.30 10.51 -6.45
N ASP A 5 31.98 10.19 -7.56
CA ASP A 5 31.45 9.40 -8.68
C ASP A 5 31.12 7.99 -8.16
N VAL A 6 29.87 7.78 -7.77
CA VAL A 6 29.36 6.45 -7.45
C VAL A 6 29.28 5.65 -8.75
N THR A 7 30.27 4.80 -8.98
CA THR A 7 30.26 3.85 -10.08
C THR A 7 29.42 2.63 -9.69
N VAL A 8 28.17 2.59 -10.16
CA VAL A 8 27.32 1.39 -10.03
C VAL A 8 27.80 0.34 -11.03
N ARG A 9 28.08 -0.88 -10.55
CA ARG A 9 28.41 -2.04 -11.39
C ARG A 9 27.33 -3.09 -11.29
N ASP A 10 26.54 -3.23 -12.34
CA ASP A 10 25.55 -4.30 -12.43
C ASP A 10 26.23 -5.64 -12.74
N ARG A 11 25.92 -6.66 -11.95
CA ARG A 11 26.36 -8.04 -12.18
C ARG A 11 25.19 -8.98 -11.98
N THR A 12 24.96 -9.86 -12.94
CA THR A 12 23.99 -10.95 -12.80
C THR A 12 24.52 -11.96 -11.77
N VAL A 13 23.80 -12.10 -10.65
CA VAL A 13 24.06 -13.12 -9.63
C VAL A 13 23.07 -14.26 -9.82
N LEU A 14 23.57 -15.49 -9.97
CA LEU A 14 22.72 -16.68 -10.00
C LEU A 14 22.51 -17.19 -8.56
N VAL A 15 21.30 -17.08 -8.06
CA VAL A 15 20.89 -17.68 -6.77
C VAL A 15 20.12 -18.96 -7.07
N ARG A 16 20.63 -20.10 -6.58
CA ARG A 16 19.92 -21.39 -6.67
C ARG A 16 19.05 -21.59 -5.44
N LEU A 17 17.74 -21.68 -5.64
CA LEU A 17 16.78 -22.01 -4.59
C LEU A 17 16.50 -23.52 -4.62
N THR A 18 16.59 -24.16 -3.47
CA THR A 18 16.20 -25.58 -3.33
C THR A 18 14.68 -25.67 -3.26
N THR A 19 14.10 -26.54 -4.07
CA THR A 19 12.66 -26.80 -4.10
C THR A 19 12.38 -28.27 -3.77
N THR A 20 11.20 -28.55 -3.23
CA THR A 20 10.69 -29.91 -3.04
C THR A 20 9.47 -30.11 -3.93
N ALA A 21 9.48 -31.15 -4.76
CA ALA A 21 8.35 -31.54 -5.57
C ALA A 21 7.66 -32.77 -4.97
N THR A 22 6.35 -32.71 -4.82
CA THR A 22 5.54 -33.81 -4.27
C THR A 22 4.33 -34.08 -5.15
N ARG A 23 3.85 -35.33 -5.17
CA ARG A 23 2.60 -35.72 -5.82
C ARG A 23 1.85 -36.69 -4.90
N PRO A 24 0.61 -36.38 -4.51
CA PRO A 24 -0.22 -37.32 -3.77
C PRO A 24 -0.43 -38.64 -4.55
N PRO A 25 -0.57 -39.79 -3.87
CA PRO A 25 -0.86 -41.05 -4.56
C PRO A 25 -2.25 -41.02 -5.24
N GLY A 26 -2.35 -41.57 -6.45
CA GLY A 26 -3.61 -41.68 -7.20
C GLY A 26 -3.51 -41.32 -8.68
N ARG A 27 -4.54 -41.64 -9.48
CA ARG A 27 -4.64 -41.22 -10.89
C ARG A 27 -5.05 -39.75 -10.98
N ARG A 28 -4.52 -39.03 -11.98
CA ARG A 28 -4.83 -37.60 -12.28
C ARG A 28 -4.48 -36.61 -11.16
N GLN A 29 -3.59 -36.97 -10.24
CA GLN A 29 -3.09 -36.05 -9.22
C GLN A 29 -2.07 -35.07 -9.80
N THR A 30 -2.08 -33.84 -9.31
CA THR A 30 -1.13 -32.78 -9.69
C THR A 30 0.17 -32.90 -8.88
N TRP A 31 1.25 -32.45 -9.49
CA TRP A 31 2.52 -32.19 -8.82
C TRP A 31 2.48 -30.82 -8.14
N THR A 32 3.05 -30.73 -6.95
CA THR A 32 3.25 -29.48 -6.21
C THR A 32 4.75 -29.28 -5.98
N ALA A 33 5.31 -28.19 -6.50
CA ALA A 33 6.67 -27.75 -6.19
C ALA A 33 6.62 -26.65 -5.11
N GLN A 34 7.52 -26.70 -4.12
CA GLN A 34 7.54 -25.77 -2.98
C GLN A 34 8.97 -25.28 -2.65
N ALA A 35 9.11 -24.01 -2.25
CA ALA A 35 10.31 -23.42 -1.65
C ALA A 35 9.92 -22.42 -0.54
N GLY A 36 10.09 -22.83 0.72
CA GLY A 36 9.59 -22.04 1.85
C GLY A 36 8.06 -21.92 1.81
N HIS A 37 7.53 -20.69 1.83
CA HIS A 37 6.09 -20.42 1.69
C HIS A 37 5.61 -20.41 0.23
N TRP A 38 6.54 -20.42 -0.74
CA TRP A 38 6.22 -20.42 -2.16
C TRP A 38 5.86 -21.80 -2.64
N HIS A 39 4.82 -21.88 -3.47
CA HIS A 39 4.44 -23.14 -4.11
C HIS A 39 3.72 -22.91 -5.44
N ALA A 40 3.76 -23.92 -6.30
CA ALA A 40 3.00 -23.99 -7.54
C ALA A 40 2.58 -25.43 -7.83
N THR A 41 1.45 -25.59 -8.53
CA THR A 41 0.90 -26.91 -8.87
C THR A 41 0.74 -27.06 -10.39
N ALA A 42 1.09 -28.23 -10.93
CA ALA A 42 0.90 -28.53 -12.36
C ALA A 42 0.70 -30.03 -12.62
N SER A 43 0.46 -30.40 -13.88
CA SER A 43 0.28 -31.79 -14.29
C SER A 43 1.56 -32.63 -14.30
N THR A 44 2.73 -31.98 -14.38
CA THR A 44 4.05 -32.63 -14.35
C THR A 44 4.97 -31.96 -13.33
N GLU A 45 5.97 -32.71 -12.85
CA GLU A 45 6.99 -32.19 -11.92
C GLU A 45 7.70 -30.97 -12.51
N LYS A 46 8.16 -31.08 -13.76
CA LYS A 46 8.82 -29.99 -14.48
C LYS A 46 7.91 -28.76 -14.59
N ALA A 47 6.65 -28.94 -15.00
CA ALA A 47 5.73 -27.81 -15.13
C ALA A 47 5.45 -27.12 -13.77
N ALA A 48 5.42 -27.88 -12.67
CA ALA A 48 5.24 -27.30 -11.34
C ALA A 48 6.49 -26.52 -10.92
N ALA A 49 7.69 -27.03 -11.22
CA ALA A 49 8.96 -26.36 -10.96
C ALA A 49 9.11 -25.08 -11.81
N ASP A 50 8.80 -25.15 -13.11
CA ASP A 50 8.86 -24.01 -14.03
C ASP A 50 7.87 -22.92 -13.59
N ALA A 51 6.64 -23.29 -13.20
CA ALA A 51 5.65 -22.34 -12.68
C ALA A 51 6.08 -21.69 -11.36
N LEU A 52 6.75 -22.44 -10.46
CA LEU A 52 7.31 -21.89 -9.24
C LEU A 52 8.46 -20.91 -9.55
N ALA A 53 9.34 -21.26 -10.48
CA ALA A 53 10.45 -20.41 -10.91
C ALA A 53 9.96 -19.10 -11.55
N GLU A 54 8.95 -19.17 -12.43
CA GLU A 54 8.34 -18.00 -13.04
C GLU A 54 7.73 -17.06 -11.98
N ARG A 55 6.99 -17.60 -11.01
CA ARG A 55 6.42 -16.83 -9.90
C ARG A 55 7.49 -16.13 -9.06
N LEU A 56 8.56 -16.85 -8.72
CA LEU A 56 9.69 -16.29 -7.97
C LEU A 56 10.42 -15.21 -8.77
N GLN A 57 10.61 -15.41 -10.08
CA GLN A 57 11.22 -14.42 -10.95
C GLN A 57 10.37 -13.15 -11.05
N GLN A 58 9.06 -13.29 -11.25
CA GLN A 58 8.12 -12.16 -11.25
C GLN A 58 8.18 -11.38 -9.93
N PHE A 59 8.19 -12.08 -8.79
CA PHE A 59 8.34 -11.42 -7.50
C PHE A 59 9.67 -10.68 -7.37
N LEU A 60 10.79 -11.34 -7.68
CA LEU A 60 12.13 -10.75 -7.55
C LEU A 60 12.36 -9.56 -8.48
N MET A 61 11.68 -9.50 -9.64
CA MET A 61 11.70 -8.33 -10.52
C MET A 61 11.09 -7.08 -9.89
N HIS A 62 10.14 -7.25 -8.97
CA HIS A 62 9.42 -6.16 -8.31
C HIS A 62 9.77 -6.01 -6.83
N TYR A 63 10.57 -6.93 -6.28
CA TYR A 63 10.88 -6.93 -4.86
C TYR A 63 11.84 -5.80 -4.50
N GLU A 64 11.38 -4.96 -3.58
CA GLU A 64 12.25 -4.08 -2.79
C GLU A 64 12.06 -4.42 -1.31
N ALA A 65 12.98 -3.96 -0.47
CA ALA A 65 12.79 -4.07 0.98
C ALA A 65 11.51 -3.35 1.41
N PRO A 66 10.76 -3.87 2.41
CA PRO A 66 9.57 -3.21 2.92
C PRO A 66 9.83 -1.74 3.27
N ARG A 67 8.91 -0.86 2.86
CA ARG A 67 9.00 0.57 3.15
C ARG A 67 8.31 0.88 4.47
N LEU A 68 9.02 1.61 5.33
CA LEU A 68 8.52 2.08 6.63
C LEU A 68 8.17 3.56 6.50
N LEU A 69 6.89 3.86 6.69
CA LEU A 69 6.36 5.22 6.62
C LEU A 69 5.87 5.61 8.02
N THR A 70 6.25 6.79 8.49
CA THR A 70 5.81 7.28 9.79
C THR A 70 5.14 8.64 9.66
N PHE A 71 4.06 8.85 10.41
CA PHE A 71 3.37 10.12 10.50
C PHE A 71 2.56 10.17 11.80
N ARG A 72 2.76 11.22 12.61
CA ARG A 72 2.04 11.46 13.86
C ARG A 72 1.94 10.23 14.79
N GLY A 73 3.08 9.59 15.03
CA GLY A 73 3.18 8.39 15.87
C GLY A 73 2.57 7.11 15.27
N HIS A 74 1.93 7.18 14.10
CA HIS A 74 1.50 6.02 13.35
C HIS A 74 2.64 5.54 12.45
N THR A 75 2.72 4.23 12.26
CA THR A 75 3.69 3.59 11.35
C THR A 75 2.96 2.71 10.35
N ALA A 76 3.18 2.94 9.05
CA ALA A 76 2.76 2.02 8.00
C ALA A 76 3.97 1.22 7.50
N VAL A 77 3.84 -0.11 7.48
CA VAL A 77 4.78 -1.02 6.80
C VAL A 77 4.15 -1.43 5.48
N VAL A 78 4.80 -1.12 4.36
CA VAL A 78 4.36 -1.48 3.02
C VAL A 78 5.27 -2.56 2.46
N GLU A 79 4.69 -3.67 2.03
CA GLU A 79 5.43 -4.81 1.50
C GLU A 79 4.71 -5.42 0.29
N LEU A 80 5.50 -5.89 -0.67
CA LEU A 80 5.02 -6.72 -1.76
C LEU A 80 4.84 -8.16 -1.24
N ALA A 81 3.67 -8.74 -1.49
CA ALA A 81 3.34 -10.10 -1.11
C ALA A 81 2.76 -10.90 -2.28
N VAL A 82 2.68 -12.21 -2.11
CA VAL A 82 2.10 -13.13 -3.10
C VAL A 82 1.08 -14.04 -2.45
N GLY A 83 -0.01 -14.28 -3.17
CA GLY A 83 -1.08 -15.19 -2.79
C GLY A 83 -1.75 -15.70 -4.04
N ASP A 84 -2.06 -17.00 -4.07
CA ASP A 84 -2.63 -17.73 -5.19
C ASP A 84 -1.90 -17.57 -6.54
N GLY A 85 -0.67 -17.04 -6.52
CA GLY A 85 0.15 -16.76 -7.70
C GLY A 85 0.05 -15.35 -8.26
N THR A 86 -0.62 -14.43 -7.57
CA THR A 86 -0.71 -13.01 -7.96
C THR A 86 0.05 -12.13 -6.98
N LEU A 87 0.79 -11.16 -7.50
CA LEU A 87 1.44 -10.11 -6.71
C LEU A 87 0.38 -9.15 -6.17
N TYR A 88 0.46 -8.80 -4.89
CA TYR A 88 -0.37 -7.77 -4.28
C TYR A 88 0.39 -7.04 -3.18
N TRP A 89 -0.10 -5.86 -2.80
CA TRP A 89 0.52 -5.05 -1.78
C TRP A 89 -0.16 -5.26 -0.44
N LYS A 90 0.65 -5.36 0.62
CA LYS A 90 0.17 -5.35 2.00
C LYS A 90 0.60 -4.07 2.67
N ARG A 91 -0.29 -3.57 3.52
CA ARG A 91 0.01 -2.47 4.43
C ARG A 91 -0.43 -2.86 5.84
N HIS A 92 0.50 -2.71 6.79
CA HIS A 92 0.24 -2.81 8.22
C HIS A 92 0.34 -1.43 8.82
N ILE A 93 -0.75 -0.89 9.36
CA ILE A 93 -0.72 0.38 10.08
C ILE A 93 -0.77 0.10 11.58
N VAL A 94 0.29 0.50 12.27
CA VAL A 94 0.41 0.46 13.73
C VAL A 94 0.06 1.84 14.27
N THR A 95 -0.97 1.92 15.10
CA THR A 95 -1.39 3.14 15.81
C THR A 95 -0.49 3.39 17.03
N PRO A 96 -0.46 4.61 17.59
CA PRO A 96 0.36 4.93 18.77
C PRO A 96 0.07 4.09 20.01
N ASP A 97 -1.15 3.56 20.14
CA ASP A 97 -1.56 2.64 21.22
C ASP A 97 -1.24 1.16 20.92
N GLY A 98 -0.57 0.88 19.81
CA GLY A 98 -0.09 -0.45 19.45
C GLY A 98 -1.10 -1.33 18.70
N ARG A 99 -2.29 -0.82 18.34
CA ARG A 99 -3.23 -1.58 17.49
C ARG A 99 -2.69 -1.67 16.08
N VAL A 100 -2.99 -2.79 15.42
CA VAL A 100 -2.51 -3.08 14.07
C VAL A 100 -3.71 -3.27 13.14
N THR A 101 -3.72 -2.52 12.04
CA THR A 101 -4.66 -2.72 10.93
C THR A 101 -3.91 -3.30 9.74
N LEU A 102 -4.32 -4.48 9.28
CA LEU A 102 -3.80 -5.12 8.08
C LEU A 102 -4.76 -4.90 6.91
N SER A 103 -4.24 -4.40 5.78
CA SER A 103 -4.99 -4.25 4.54
C SER A 103 -4.20 -4.76 3.33
N VAL A 104 -4.91 -5.30 2.34
CA VAL A 104 -4.39 -5.65 1.01
C VAL A 104 -4.92 -4.65 0.00
N PHE A 105 -4.10 -4.23 -0.97
CA PHE A 105 -4.48 -3.25 -1.98
C PHE A 105 -3.71 -3.47 -3.30
N GLY A 106 -4.17 -2.80 -4.35
CA GLY A 106 -3.61 -2.88 -5.70
C GLY A 106 -2.85 -1.61 -6.07
N ALA A 107 -1.64 -1.77 -6.60
CA ALA A 107 -0.82 -0.68 -7.13
C ALA A 107 0.10 -1.24 -8.23
N ASN A 108 0.43 -0.43 -9.22
CA ASN A 108 1.22 -0.83 -10.39
C ASN A 108 2.72 -0.91 -10.11
N GLY A 109 3.19 -0.38 -8.98
CA GLY A 109 4.58 -0.39 -8.57
C GLY A 109 4.81 0.27 -7.21
N TRP A 110 6.06 0.27 -6.75
CA TRP A 110 6.43 0.81 -5.44
C TRP A 110 6.09 2.28 -5.23
N ALA A 111 6.22 3.12 -6.26
CA ALA A 111 5.90 4.53 -6.16
C ALA A 111 4.41 4.76 -5.87
N GLU A 112 3.52 4.08 -6.60
CA GLU A 112 2.09 4.13 -6.35
C GLU A 112 1.73 3.49 -5.00
N ALA A 113 2.36 2.35 -4.66
CA ALA A 113 2.10 1.66 -3.41
C ALA A 113 2.49 2.48 -2.17
N GLU A 114 3.62 3.18 -2.24
CA GLU A 114 4.02 4.14 -1.20
C GLU A 114 3.05 5.31 -1.14
N THR A 115 2.68 5.90 -2.29
CA THR A 115 1.79 7.06 -2.33
C THR A 115 0.43 6.74 -1.71
N GLU A 116 -0.18 5.60 -2.07
CA GLU A 116 -1.43 5.14 -1.48
C GLU A 116 -1.28 4.87 0.03
N ALA A 117 -0.16 4.26 0.46
CA ALA A 117 0.10 4.00 1.86
C ALA A 117 0.28 5.27 2.69
N ARG A 118 0.99 6.27 2.16
CA ARG A 118 1.10 7.61 2.76
C ARG A 118 -0.27 8.26 2.88
N TYR A 119 -1.06 8.21 1.82
CA TYR A 119 -2.42 8.76 1.80
C TYR A 119 -3.30 8.11 2.87
N THR A 120 -3.30 6.78 2.97
CA THR A 120 -4.08 6.08 4.00
C THR A 120 -3.56 6.38 5.41
N LEU A 121 -2.24 6.42 5.60
CA LEU A 121 -1.64 6.77 6.89
C LEU A 121 -2.03 8.18 7.32
N ALA A 122 -2.00 9.14 6.38
CA ALA A 122 -2.48 10.50 6.59
C ALA A 122 -3.97 10.49 6.97
N GLN A 123 -4.83 9.80 6.21
CA GLN A 123 -6.26 9.74 6.53
C GLN A 123 -6.55 9.20 7.94
N GLN A 124 -5.86 8.13 8.36
CA GLN A 124 -6.12 7.49 9.65
C GLN A 124 -5.61 8.31 10.85
N SER A 125 -4.57 9.11 10.65
CA SER A 125 -3.93 9.89 11.72
C SER A 125 -4.36 11.36 11.75
N THR A 126 -5.17 11.79 10.78
CA THR A 126 -5.68 13.17 10.71
C THR A 126 -6.90 13.31 11.60
N ASP A 127 -6.81 14.20 12.58
CA ASP A 127 -8.00 14.78 13.19
C ASP A 127 -8.65 15.73 12.17
N TRP A 128 -9.77 15.30 11.60
CA TRP A 128 -10.51 16.01 10.57
C TRP A 128 -11.15 17.32 11.06
N GLN A 129 -11.29 17.51 12.37
CA GLN A 129 -11.88 18.73 12.93
C GLN A 129 -10.83 19.82 13.19
N SER A 130 -9.54 19.50 13.12
CA SER A 130 -8.44 20.45 13.32
C SER A 130 -7.82 20.87 11.99
N ASP A 131 -7.85 22.18 11.68
CA ASP A 131 -7.23 22.73 10.46
C ASP A 131 -5.73 22.45 10.41
N ALA A 132 -5.03 22.72 11.53
CA ALA A 132 -3.61 22.43 11.66
C ALA A 132 -3.29 20.95 11.38
N SER A 133 -4.19 20.05 11.81
CA SER A 133 -4.07 18.63 11.55
C SER A 133 -4.19 18.26 10.08
N VAL A 134 -5.15 18.84 9.37
CA VAL A 134 -5.29 18.62 7.93
C VAL A 134 -4.12 19.23 7.16
N HIS A 135 -3.62 20.40 7.57
CA HIS A 135 -2.48 21.06 6.94
C HIS A 135 -1.18 20.25 7.08
N GLU A 136 -0.89 19.71 8.28
CA GLU A 136 0.28 18.85 8.49
C GLU A 136 0.20 17.58 7.63
N ALA A 137 -0.99 16.98 7.53
CA ALA A 137 -1.22 15.81 6.71
C ALA A 137 -1.09 16.11 5.21
N ALA A 138 -1.61 17.25 4.75
CA ALA A 138 -1.42 17.72 3.38
C ALA A 138 0.06 17.94 3.05
N ALA A 139 0.79 18.62 3.94
CA ALA A 139 2.23 18.83 3.79
C ALA A 139 3.02 17.52 3.81
N TYR A 140 2.58 16.52 4.58
CA TYR A 140 3.18 15.19 4.57
C TYR A 140 3.04 14.49 3.21
N LEU A 141 1.89 14.63 2.55
CA LEU A 141 1.66 14.05 1.23
C LEU A 141 2.42 14.77 0.11
N ASP A 142 2.62 16.07 0.23
CA ASP A 142 3.32 16.87 -0.79
C ASP A 142 4.84 16.74 -0.75
N ARG A 143 5.42 16.04 0.25
CA ARG A 143 6.87 15.79 0.35
C ARG A 143 7.41 14.80 -0.67
N VAL A 144 6.55 14.02 -1.32
CA VAL A 144 6.96 12.97 -2.26
C VAL A 144 6.36 13.26 -3.63
N PRO A 145 7.16 13.24 -4.71
CA PRO A 145 6.64 13.33 -6.06
C PRO A 145 5.59 12.24 -6.30
N ARG A 146 4.47 12.62 -6.90
CA ARG A 146 3.36 11.71 -7.22
C ARG A 146 2.97 11.89 -8.68
N ASP A 147 2.66 10.77 -9.33
CA ASP A 147 2.14 10.75 -10.70
C ASP A 147 0.60 10.84 -10.72
N ASP A 148 -0.05 10.69 -9.57
CA ASP A 148 -1.51 10.61 -9.43
C ASP A 148 -2.03 11.50 -8.31
N ASP A 149 -2.91 12.44 -8.66
CA ASP A 149 -3.52 13.38 -7.73
C ASP A 149 -4.59 12.77 -6.82
N ARG A 150 -5.07 11.55 -7.12
CA ARG A 150 -6.06 10.83 -6.28
C ARG A 150 -5.57 10.56 -4.86
N PHE A 151 -4.27 10.62 -4.63
CA PHE A 151 -3.66 10.40 -3.31
C PHE A 151 -3.01 11.68 -2.76
N GLY A 152 -3.41 12.82 -3.30
CA GLY A 152 -2.78 14.09 -3.01
C GLY A 152 -3.40 14.91 -1.88
N SER A 153 -2.72 16.01 -1.56
CA SER A 153 -3.20 17.00 -0.59
C SER A 153 -4.56 17.59 -0.98
N ALA A 154 -4.80 17.87 -2.26
CA ALA A 154 -6.09 18.36 -2.76
C ALA A 154 -7.25 17.40 -2.42
N GLU A 155 -7.03 16.10 -2.64
CA GLU A 155 -8.00 15.08 -2.29
C GLU A 155 -8.19 14.98 -0.76
N LEU A 156 -7.11 15.12 0.01
CA LEU A 156 -7.18 15.16 1.47
C LEU A 156 -8.04 16.32 1.98
N TYR A 157 -7.88 17.53 1.44
CA TYR A 157 -8.71 18.69 1.79
C TYR A 157 -10.18 18.48 1.41
N ARG A 158 -10.45 17.90 0.23
CA ARG A 158 -11.80 17.55 -0.20
C ARG A 158 -12.45 16.58 0.78
N TYR A 159 -11.72 15.55 1.19
CA TYR A 159 -12.21 14.57 2.16
C TYR A 159 -12.40 15.17 3.56
N ALA A 160 -11.51 16.04 4.02
CA ALA A 160 -11.66 16.75 5.29
C ALA A 160 -12.93 17.61 5.33
N ALA A 161 -13.21 18.34 4.25
CA ALA A 161 -14.43 19.13 4.11
C ALA A 161 -15.69 18.24 4.16
N TRP A 162 -15.64 17.08 3.50
CA TRP A 162 -16.72 16.09 3.55
C TRP A 162 -16.92 15.52 4.96
N GLN A 163 -15.84 15.19 5.68
CA GLN A 163 -15.90 14.68 7.06
C GLN A 163 -16.56 15.68 8.01
N ARG A 164 -16.23 16.98 7.87
CA ARG A 164 -16.87 18.06 8.65
C ARG A 164 -18.34 18.22 8.31
N ALA A 165 -18.69 18.16 7.04
CA ALA A 165 -20.09 18.21 6.61
C ALA A 165 -20.89 17.01 7.13
N ALA A 166 -20.32 15.80 7.07
CA ALA A 166 -20.94 14.60 7.61
C ALA A 166 -21.15 14.73 9.12
N ARG A 167 -20.14 15.23 9.85
CA ARG A 167 -20.27 15.47 11.29
C ARG A 167 -21.38 16.46 11.63
N ALA A 168 -21.42 17.60 10.92
CA ALA A 168 -22.47 18.60 11.11
C ALA A 168 -23.87 18.04 10.78
N ALA A 169 -24.01 17.19 9.75
CA ALA A 169 -25.29 16.54 9.44
C ALA A 169 -25.73 15.59 10.57
N ILE A 170 -24.80 14.76 11.08
CA ILE A 170 -25.06 13.84 12.19
C ILE A 170 -25.45 14.60 13.45
N ASP A 171 -24.71 15.64 13.82
CA ASP A 171 -24.99 16.44 15.03
C ASP A 171 -26.35 17.17 14.95
N ASN A 172 -26.84 17.45 13.73
CA ASN A 172 -28.17 17.99 13.47
C ASN A 172 -29.28 16.91 13.36
N GLY A 173 -28.98 15.65 13.66
CA GLY A 173 -29.94 14.54 13.64
C GLY A 173 -30.38 14.10 12.25
N ARG A 174 -29.61 14.42 11.19
CA ARG A 174 -29.95 13.98 9.83
C ARG A 174 -29.61 12.51 9.62
N THR A 175 -30.57 11.77 9.07
CA THR A 175 -30.40 10.35 8.71
C THR A 175 -29.77 10.15 7.32
N ASP A 176 -29.91 11.13 6.43
CA ASP A 176 -29.32 11.21 5.08
C ASP A 176 -27.94 11.88 5.07
N TRP A 177 -27.19 11.79 6.19
CA TRP A 177 -25.95 12.53 6.42
C TRP A 177 -24.90 12.32 5.32
N HIS A 178 -24.82 11.13 4.73
CA HIS A 178 -23.83 10.81 3.69
C HIS A 178 -24.10 11.57 2.38
N GLU A 179 -25.36 11.58 1.92
CA GLU A 179 -25.79 12.32 0.73
C GLU A 179 -25.70 13.82 0.98
N TRP A 180 -26.15 14.27 2.15
CA TRP A 180 -26.09 15.67 2.53
C TRP A 180 -24.65 16.18 2.55
N ALA A 181 -23.72 15.44 3.16
CA ALA A 181 -22.30 15.78 3.16
C ALA A 181 -21.71 15.84 1.74
N GLY A 182 -22.10 14.91 0.87
CA GLY A 182 -21.75 14.95 -0.55
C GLY A 182 -22.15 16.26 -1.22
N ALA A 183 -23.38 16.73 -0.99
CA ALA A 183 -23.90 17.96 -1.57
C ALA A 183 -23.38 19.25 -0.90
N HIS A 184 -22.94 19.20 0.37
CA HIS A 184 -22.67 20.39 1.18
C HIS A 184 -21.22 20.55 1.64
N HIS A 185 -20.31 19.62 1.33
CA HIS A 185 -18.91 19.66 1.77
C HIS A 185 -18.19 20.98 1.43
N GLN A 186 -18.55 21.63 0.32
CA GLN A 186 -17.98 22.93 -0.08
C GLN A 186 -18.20 24.06 0.94
N LYS A 187 -19.17 23.94 1.86
CA LYS A 187 -19.39 24.92 2.95
C LYS A 187 -18.42 24.72 4.13
N PHE A 188 -17.69 23.60 4.14
CA PHE A 188 -16.80 23.19 5.22
C PHE A 188 -15.34 23.07 4.73
N THR A 189 -15.02 23.70 3.60
CA THR A 189 -13.66 23.75 3.07
C THR A 189 -12.71 24.40 4.05
N ILE A 190 -11.50 23.86 4.10
CA ILE A 190 -10.39 24.39 4.87
C ILE A 190 -9.57 25.24 3.92
N ALA A 191 -9.39 26.52 4.25
CA ALA A 191 -8.51 27.38 3.48
C ALA A 191 -7.07 26.84 3.59
N PRO A 192 -6.32 26.68 2.49
CA PRO A 192 -4.90 26.35 2.57
C PRO A 192 -4.18 27.39 3.44
N PRO A 193 -3.06 27.03 4.11
CA PRO A 193 -2.28 28.01 4.85
C PRO A 193 -1.83 29.09 3.85
N THR A 194 -2.12 30.35 4.13
CA THR A 194 -1.49 31.46 3.42
C THR A 194 -0.03 31.52 3.83
N GLU A 195 0.87 31.45 2.85
CA GLU A 195 2.32 31.62 3.01
C GLU A 195 2.70 32.95 3.68
#